data_AF-A0A8J8FN65-F1
#
_entry.id   AF-A0A8J8FN65-F1
#
_cell.length_a   1.000
_cell.length_b   1.000
_cell.length_c   1.000
_cell.angle_alpha   90.00
_cell.angle_beta   90.00
_cell.angle_gamma   90.00
#
_symmetry.space_group_name_H-M   'P 1'
#
loop_
_entity.id
_entity.type
_entity.pdbx_description
1 polymer ?
#
loop_
_entity_poly.entity_id
_entity_poly.type
_entity_poly.pdbx_seq_one_letter_code
_entity_poly.pdbx_strand_id
1 'polypeptide(L)'
;MTTAAEKKAEAEAKANEIEKLPGLKVTTKKDGFRRGGREWVGSTDVLVSDFTEEQLKQIRAESMLVVQDIELDEVNQDEAEAE
;
A
#
# COMPACT_ATOMS: atom_id res chain seq x y z
N MET A 1 14.65 -35.23 16.81
CA MET A 1 14.50 -34.90 15.37
C MET A 1 13.25 -34.05 15.28
N THR A 2 13.42 -32.73 15.40
CA THR A 2 12.31 -31.78 15.54
C THR A 2 11.53 -31.69 14.24
N THR A 3 10.21 -31.77 14.40
CA THR A 3 9.16 -31.87 13.39
C THR A 3 8.92 -30.54 12.67
N ALA A 4 8.37 -30.61 11.46
CA ALA A 4 8.02 -29.48 10.58
C ALA A 4 6.94 -28.51 11.14
N ALA A 5 6.62 -28.58 12.42
CA ALA A 5 5.63 -27.72 13.08
C ALA A 5 6.19 -26.36 13.51
N GLU A 6 7.52 -26.25 13.68
CA GLU A 6 8.15 -25.00 14.15
C GLU A 6 8.28 -23.94 13.04
N LYS A 7 8.18 -24.33 11.77
CA LYS A 7 8.32 -23.40 10.62
C LYS A 7 7.02 -22.69 10.24
N LYS A 8 5.88 -23.10 10.79
CA LYS A 8 4.57 -22.51 10.49
C LYS A 8 4.17 -21.42 11.50
N ALA A 9 4.60 -21.55 12.75
CA ALA A 9 4.27 -20.60 13.82
C ALA A 9 5.01 -19.25 13.71
N GLU A 10 6.18 -19.22 13.06
CA GLU A 10 6.94 -17.97 12.86
C GLU A 10 6.39 -17.10 11.71
N ALA A 11 5.51 -17.65 10.86
CA ALA A 11 4.83 -16.90 9.81
C ALA A 11 3.57 -16.17 10.31
N GLU A 12 2.91 -16.67 11.35
CA GLU A 12 1.66 -16.11 11.88
C GLU A 12 1.88 -15.03 12.97
N ALA A 13 3.06 -14.97 13.60
CA ALA A 13 3.36 -13.96 14.63
C ALA A 13 3.78 -12.59 14.06
N LYS A 14 4.11 -12.49 12.76
CA LYS A 14 4.36 -11.23 12.06
C LYS A 14 3.09 -10.62 11.42
N ALA A 15 1.94 -11.25 11.60
CA ALA A 15 0.69 -10.82 10.97
C ALA A 15 -0.14 -9.85 11.84
N ASN A 16 0.36 -9.45 13.01
CA ASN A 16 -0.41 -8.64 13.97
C ASN A 16 0.42 -7.54 14.66
N GLU A 17 1.52 -7.13 14.05
CA GLU A 17 2.13 -5.85 14.36
C GLU A 17 1.47 -4.84 13.41
N ILE A 18 0.82 -3.81 13.96
CA ILE A 18 0.42 -2.64 13.19
C ILE A 18 1.72 -1.94 12.81
N GLU A 19 2.42 -2.49 11.81
CA GLU A 19 3.60 -1.86 11.25
C GLU A 19 3.09 -0.63 10.51
N LYS A 20 3.44 0.54 11.03
CA LYS A 20 3.23 1.81 10.34
C LYS A 20 4.08 1.81 9.09
N LEU A 21 3.46 1.52 7.95
CA LEU A 21 4.16 1.47 6.69
C LEU A 21 4.16 2.85 6.02
N PRO A 22 5.25 3.18 5.29
CA PRO A 22 5.28 4.38 4.50
C PRO A 22 4.24 4.30 3.39
N GLY A 23 3.29 5.22 3.43
CA GLY A 23 2.21 5.38 2.45
C GLY A 23 2.29 6.71 1.72
N LEU A 24 1.49 6.82 0.66
CA LEU A 24 1.29 8.02 -0.13
C LEU A 24 -0.20 8.29 -0.23
N LYS A 25 -0.61 9.48 0.19
CA LYS A 25 -1.90 10.04 -0.15
C LYS A 25 -1.77 10.77 -1.48
N VAL A 26 -2.40 10.22 -2.51
CA VAL A 26 -2.42 10.79 -3.86
C VAL A 26 -3.79 11.36 -4.14
N THR A 27 -3.86 12.68 -4.30
CA THR A 27 -5.07 13.39 -4.70
C THR A 27 -4.93 13.88 -6.13
N THR A 28 -5.83 13.47 -7.01
CA THR A 28 -5.88 14.00 -8.37
C THR A 28 -6.64 15.32 -8.40
N LYS A 29 -6.12 16.29 -9.17
CA LYS A 29 -6.85 17.55 -9.46
C LYS A 29 -7.97 17.34 -10.48
N LYS A 30 -7.88 16.29 -11.29
CA LYS A 30 -8.85 15.93 -12.32
C LYS A 30 -9.05 14.42 -12.32
N ASP A 31 -10.28 13.99 -12.09
CA ASP A 31 -10.63 12.58 -12.07
C ASP A 31 -10.38 11.90 -13.43
N GLY A 32 -10.01 10.61 -13.38
CA GLY A 32 -9.72 9.80 -14.58
C GLY A 32 -8.32 10.03 -15.15
N PHE A 33 -7.37 10.42 -14.30
CA PHE A 33 -6.00 10.71 -14.73
C PHE A 33 -5.07 9.51 -14.45
N ARG A 34 -4.23 9.12 -15.42
CA ARG A 34 -3.44 7.87 -15.35
C ARG A 34 -1.93 8.11 -15.31
N ARG A 35 -1.28 7.71 -14.20
CA ARG A 35 0.19 7.78 -13.99
C ARG A 35 0.68 6.70 -13.04
N GLY A 36 1.95 6.30 -13.20
CA GLY A 36 2.54 5.24 -12.37
C GLY A 36 1.84 3.89 -12.53
N GLY A 37 1.35 3.59 -13.74
CA GLY A 37 0.67 2.33 -14.06
C GLY A 37 -0.83 2.26 -13.70
N ARG A 38 -1.33 3.16 -12.83
CA ARG A 38 -2.73 3.15 -12.36
C ARG A 38 -3.49 4.43 -12.70
N GLU A 39 -4.81 4.32 -12.63
CA GLU A 39 -5.72 5.46 -12.69
C GLU A 39 -5.89 6.07 -11.29
N TRP A 40 -6.03 7.39 -11.25
CA TRP A 40 -6.25 8.19 -10.05
C TRP A 40 -7.59 8.91 -10.16
N VAL A 41 -8.38 8.81 -9.09
CA VAL A 41 -9.71 9.41 -8.95
C VAL A 41 -9.84 9.88 -7.50
N GLY A 42 -10.27 11.13 -7.30
CA GLY A 42 -10.38 11.74 -5.99
C GLY A 42 -9.08 11.71 -5.19
N SER A 43 -9.16 11.22 -3.95
CA SER A 43 -8.01 10.99 -3.08
C SER A 43 -7.89 9.50 -2.77
N THR A 44 -6.70 8.95 -2.95
CA THR A 44 -6.44 7.53 -2.66
C THR A 44 -5.19 7.41 -1.83
N ASP A 45 -5.25 6.58 -0.80
CA ASP A 45 -4.14 6.25 0.06
C ASP A 45 -3.56 4.91 -0.40
N VAL A 46 -2.24 4.84 -0.60
CA VAL A 46 -1.55 3.69 -1.20
C VAL A 46 -0.23 3.44 -0.50
N LEU A 47 0.25 2.21 -0.46
CA LEU A 47 1.57 1.92 0.11
C LEU A 47 2.67 2.29 -0.88
N VAL A 48 3.82 2.74 -0.36
CA VAL A 48 5.00 3.01 -1.19
C VAL A 48 5.54 1.70 -1.79
N SER A 49 5.39 0.58 -1.09
CA SER A 49 5.81 -0.77 -1.51
C SER A 49 5.09 -1.28 -2.76
N ASP A 50 3.89 -0.77 -3.05
CA ASP A 50 3.11 -1.16 -4.23
C ASP A 50 3.69 -0.64 -5.56
N PHE A 51 4.65 0.29 -5.48
CA PHE A 51 5.20 0.97 -6.64
C PHE A 51 6.70 0.74 -6.76
N THR A 52 7.16 0.64 -8.01
CA THR A 52 8.58 0.72 -8.30
C THR A 52 9.09 2.14 -8.09
N GLU A 53 10.40 2.30 -7.85
CA GLU A 53 11.01 3.62 -7.71
C GLU A 53 10.74 4.54 -8.92
N GLU A 54 10.66 3.96 -10.11
CA GLU A 54 10.35 4.71 -11.34
C GLU A 54 8.90 5.21 -11.34
N GLN A 55 7.96 4.37 -10.91
CA GLN A 55 6.55 4.76 -10.79
C GLN A 55 6.37 5.86 -9.73
N LEU A 56 7.05 5.74 -8.60
CA LEU A 56 7.05 6.77 -7.54
C LEU A 56 7.59 8.10 -8.05
N LYS A 57 8.69 8.08 -8.81
CA LYS A 57 9.24 9.27 -9.46
C LYS A 57 8.23 9.89 -10.43
N GLN A 58 7.55 9.09 -11.24
CA GLN A 58 6.51 9.60 -12.16
C GLN A 58 5.33 10.23 -11.40
N ILE A 59 4.86 9.58 -10.32
CA ILE A 59 3.74 10.07 -9.51
C ILE A 59 4.10 11.38 -8.82
N ARG A 60 5.30 11.46 -8.21
CA ARG A 60 5.78 12.67 -7.51
C ARG A 60 6.13 13.82 -8.45
N ALA A 61 6.59 13.53 -9.67
CA ALA A 61 6.91 14.54 -10.67
C ALA A 61 5.67 15.10 -11.39
N GLU A 62 4.52 14.45 -11.24
CA GLU A 62 3.31 14.84 -11.96
C GLU A 62 2.60 16.02 -11.29
N SER A 63 2.38 17.09 -12.05
CA SER A 63 1.77 18.33 -11.56
C SER A 63 0.26 18.24 -11.36
N MET A 64 -0.39 17.28 -12.01
CA MET A 64 -1.83 16.99 -11.87
C MET A 64 -2.16 16.17 -10.63
N LEU A 65 -1.14 15.59 -9.97
CA LEU A 65 -1.27 14.84 -8.73
C LEU A 65 -0.71 15.67 -7.58
N VAL A 66 -1.41 15.64 -6.46
CA VAL A 66 -0.90 16.12 -5.17
C VAL A 66 -0.54 14.90 -4.37
N VAL A 67 0.73 14.75 -4.06
CA VAL A 67 1.28 13.58 -3.37
C VAL A 67 1.75 14.01 -1.99
N GLN A 68 1.31 13.30 -0.96
CA GLN A 68 1.72 13.52 0.43
C GLN A 68 2.20 12.20 1.02
N ASP A 69 3.38 12.20 1.63
CA ASP A 69 3.84 11.05 2.40
C ASP A 69 3.03 10.95 3.70
N ILE A 70 2.46 9.78 3.95
CA ILE A 70 1.66 9.46 5.13
C ILE A 70 2.16 8.16 5.75
N GLU A 71 1.81 7.91 7.00
CA GLU A 71 1.95 6.58 7.60
C GLU A 71 0.60 5.87 7.45
N LEU A 72 0.62 4.67 6.85
CA LEU A 72 -0.56 3.82 6.75
C LEU A 72 -0.38 2.63 7.69
N ASP A 73 -1.42 2.37 8.48
CA ASP A 73 -1.53 1.14 9.24
C ASP A 73 -1.95 0.05 8.23
N GLU A 74 -1.06 -0.90 7.91
CA GLU A 74 -1.46 -2.07 7.12
C GLU A 74 -2.36 -2.95 7.98
N VAL A 75 -3.66 -2.63 7.99
CA VAL A 75 -4.67 -3.57 8.45
C VAL A 75 -4.78 -4.60 7.34
N ASN A 76 -4.14 -5.75 7.52
CA ASN A 76 -4.28 -6.90 6.65
C ASN A 76 -5.80 -7.21 6.55
N GLN A 77 -6.47 -6.70 5.51
CA GLN A 77 -7.89 -6.91 5.29
C GLN A 77 -8.09 -8.30 4.69
N ASP A 78 -7.86 -9.31 5.52
CA ASP A 78 -8.36 -10.65 5.30
C ASP A 78 -9.41 -10.91 6.39
N GLU A 79 -10.53 -10.17 6.34
CA GLU A 79 -11.75 -10.60 7.01
C GLU A 79 -13.02 -9.97 6.40
N ALA A 80 -13.93 -10.87 6.02
CA ALA A 80 -15.38 -10.72 5.84
C ALA A 80 -15.94 -10.38 4.46
N GLU A 81 -15.99 -11.39 3.57
CA GLU A 81 -17.27 -11.76 2.95
C GLU A 81 -17.44 -13.29 3.04
N ALA A 82 -18.01 -13.73 4.16
CA ALA A 82 -18.73 -14.98 4.28
C ALA A 82 -20.19 -14.63 4.56
N GLU A 83 -21.04 -14.72 3.55
CA GLU A 83 -22.46 -15.08 3.71
C GLU A 83 -22.85 -16.11 2.63
#